data_AF-A0A1J3ECR5-F1
#
_entry.id   AF-A0A1J3ECR5-F1
#
_cell.length_a   1.000
_cell.length_b   1.000
_cell.length_c   1.000
_cell.angle_alpha   90.00
_cell.angle_beta   90.00
_cell.angle_gamma   90.00
#
_symmetry.space_group_name_H-M   'P 1'
#
loop_
_entity.id
_entity.type
_entity.pdbx_description
1 polymer ?
#
loop_
_entity_poly.entity_id
_entity_poly.type
_entity_poly.pdbx_seq_one_letter_code
_entity_poly.pdbx_strand_id
1 'polypeptide(L)'
;GIDFSVFPLNTECLKLVQEFKKCVFKINEELVLGSNCDPTSPNCFTYRHSLSEYWANNESVRRALKVAKGTRGKWKRCDYSVRCTQDIKSSIPYHM
;
A
#
# COMPACT_ATOMS: atom_id res chain seq x y z
N GLY A 1 2.60 7.21 -3.47
CA GLY A 1 3.70 8.13 -3.76
C GLY A 1 3.35 9.46 -3.18
N ILE A 2 4.10 9.95 -2.18
CA ILE A 2 4.02 11.36 -1.80
C ILE A 2 4.66 12.16 -2.94
N ASP A 3 3.86 12.58 -3.91
CA ASP A 3 4.33 13.33 -5.07
C ASP A 3 4.38 14.83 -4.72
N PHE A 4 5.59 15.33 -4.53
CA PHE A 4 5.85 16.76 -4.40
C PHE A 4 6.01 17.35 -5.80
N SER A 5 4.99 18.05 -6.29
CA SER A 5 5.12 18.86 -7.50
C SER A 5 5.95 20.11 -7.19
N VAL A 6 7.22 20.12 -7.59
CA VAL A 6 8.13 21.28 -7.40
C VAL A 6 8.24 22.04 -8.71
N PHE A 7 8.10 23.36 -8.67
CA PHE A 7 8.34 24.22 -9.83
C PHE A 7 9.81 24.07 -10.31
N PRO A 8 10.06 23.76 -11.60
CA PRO A 8 11.41 23.47 -12.10
C PRO A 8 12.43 24.60 -11.94
N LEU A 9 11.95 25.85 -11.85
CA LEU A 9 12.79 27.04 -11.68
C LEU A 9 13.33 27.20 -10.25
N ASN A 10 12.71 26.55 -9.25
CA ASN A 10 13.20 26.55 -7.88
C ASN A 10 14.25 25.44 -7.72
N THR A 11 15.46 25.72 -8.21
CA THR A 11 16.57 24.75 -8.23
C THR A 11 17.04 24.33 -6.83
N GLU A 12 16.89 25.19 -5.83
CA GLU A 12 17.21 24.86 -4.42
C GLU A 12 16.22 23.84 -3.86
N CYS A 13 14.91 24.10 -3.97
CA CYS A 13 13.87 23.16 -3.54
C CYS A 13 13.99 21.82 -4.28
N LEU A 14 14.31 21.85 -5.58
CA LEU A 14 14.52 20.65 -6.37
C LEU A 14 15.64 19.77 -5.80
N LYS A 15 16.78 20.36 -5.40
CA LYS A 15 17.90 19.63 -4.79
C LYS A 15 17.48 19.01 -3.45
N LEU A 16 16.82 19.77 -2.59
CA LEU A 16 16.36 19.30 -1.29
C LEU A 16 15.37 18.13 -1.41
N VAL A 17 14.41 18.22 -2.34
CA VAL A 17 13.44 17.14 -2.58
C VAL A 17 14.13 15.89 -3.14
N GLN A 18 15.15 16.05 -4.01
CA GLN A 18 15.93 14.93 -4.50
C GLN A 18 16.72 14.24 -3.38
N GLU A 19 17.34 15.00 -2.48
CA GLU A 19 18.04 14.47 -1.30
C GLU A 19 17.08 13.75 -0.35
N PHE A 20 15.93 14.36 -0.05
CA PHE A 20 14.89 13.72 0.75
C PHE A 20 14.44 12.38 0.14
N LYS A 21 14.17 12.33 -1.18
CA LYS A 21 13.80 11.09 -1.88
C LYS A 21 14.89 10.02 -1.74
N LYS A 22 16.17 10.39 -1.80
CA LYS A 22 17.30 9.48 -1.54
C LYS A 22 17.39 9.00 -0.09
N CYS A 23 16.89 9.76 0.88
CA CYS A 23 16.83 9.32 2.26
C CYS A 23 15.69 8.32 2.48
N VAL A 24 14.53 8.54 1.85
CA VAL A 24 13.31 7.77 2.12
C VAL A 24 13.07 6.62 1.12
N PHE A 25 13.87 6.44 0.07
CA PHE A 25 13.58 5.44 -0.98
C PHE A 25 13.46 3.99 -0.48
N LYS A 26 14.12 3.67 0.64
CA LYS A 26 14.06 2.35 1.29
C LYS A 26 12.92 2.22 2.30
N ILE A 27 12.12 3.25 2.54
CA ILE A 27 10.98 3.21 3.45
C ILE A 27 9.75 2.79 2.65
N ASN A 28 9.00 1.82 3.15
CA ASN A 28 7.73 1.45 2.55
C ASN A 28 6.66 2.48 2.93
N GLU A 29 6.04 3.12 1.94
CA GLU A 29 5.00 4.13 2.17
C GLU A 29 3.73 3.56 2.85
N GLU A 30 3.41 2.29 2.59
CA GLU A 30 2.25 1.61 3.20
C GLU A 30 2.56 1.15 4.63
N LEU A 31 3.84 0.98 4.97
CA LEU A 31 4.29 0.54 6.28
C LEU A 31 5.63 1.21 6.63
N VAL A 32 5.59 2.36 7.29
CA VAL A 32 6.78 3.19 7.58
C VAL A 32 7.85 2.49 8.42
N LEU A 33 7.47 1.46 9.18
CA LEU A 33 8.40 0.61 9.95
C LEU A 33 9.05 -0.48 9.09
N GLY A 34 8.53 -0.71 7.89
CA GLY A 34 9.00 -1.71 6.94
C GLY A 34 9.95 -1.11 5.90
N SER A 35 10.85 -1.96 5.39
CA SER A 35 11.65 -1.59 4.22
C SER A 35 10.82 -1.69 2.94
N ASN A 36 11.07 -0.76 2.03
CA ASN A 36 10.72 -0.90 0.63
C ASN A 36 11.59 -2.03 0.05
N CYS A 37 10.93 -3.06 -0.45
CA CYS A 37 11.56 -4.31 -0.84
C CYS A 37 10.95 -4.80 -2.16
N ASP A 38 11.67 -5.68 -2.84
CA ASP A 38 11.18 -6.33 -4.05
C ASP A 38 9.92 -7.14 -3.72
N PRO A 39 8.76 -6.87 -4.34
CA PRO A 39 7.52 -7.57 -4.07
C PRO A 39 7.55 -9.06 -4.42
N THR A 40 8.53 -9.51 -5.20
CA THR A 40 8.77 -10.93 -5.48
C THR A 40 9.59 -11.63 -4.40
N SER A 41 10.27 -10.86 -3.53
CA SER A 41 11.06 -11.41 -2.44
C SER A 41 10.15 -12.02 -1.37
N PRO A 42 10.36 -13.28 -0.96
CA PRO A 42 9.53 -13.94 0.06
C PRO A 42 9.49 -13.23 1.41
N ASN A 43 10.55 -12.50 1.74
CA ASN A 43 10.68 -11.76 2.99
C ASN A 43 10.03 -10.36 2.92
N CYS A 44 9.60 -9.93 1.74
CA CYS A 44 8.96 -8.63 1.58
C CYS A 44 7.53 -8.66 2.11
N PHE A 45 7.11 -7.59 2.78
CA PHE A 45 5.76 -7.51 3.34
C PHE A 45 4.68 -7.59 2.25
N THR A 46 4.94 -6.98 1.09
CA THR A 46 4.05 -7.01 -0.07
C THR A 46 3.96 -8.39 -0.73
N TYR A 47 4.88 -9.31 -0.46
CA TYR A 47 4.72 -10.70 -0.92
C TYR A 47 3.61 -11.42 -0.14
N ARG A 48 3.48 -11.15 1.16
CA ARG A 48 2.41 -11.71 2.01
C ARG A 48 1.02 -11.30 1.54
N HIS A 49 0.93 -10.09 1.00
CA HIS A 49 -0.27 -9.56 0.37
C HIS A 49 -0.71 -10.40 -0.84
N SER A 50 0.23 -10.77 -1.72
CA SER A 50 -0.02 -11.67 -2.84
C SER A 50 -0.42 -13.08 -2.39
N LEU A 51 0.26 -13.62 -1.38
CA LEU A 51 -0.10 -14.92 -0.80
C LEU A 51 -1.52 -14.93 -0.21
N SER A 52 -1.90 -13.84 0.47
CA SER A 52 -3.25 -13.69 1.01
C SER A 52 -4.31 -13.66 -0.08
N GLU A 53 -4.04 -12.96 -1.19
CA GLU A 53 -4.95 -12.95 -2.36
C GLU A 53 -5.05 -14.32 -3.01
N TYR A 54 -3.94 -15.03 -3.18
CA TYR A 54 -3.93 -16.39 -3.71
C TYR A 54 -4.76 -17.34 -2.83
N TRP A 55 -4.51 -17.33 -1.53
CA TRP A 55 -5.20 -18.18 -0.56
C TRP A 55 -6.71 -17.88 -0.51
N ALA A 56 -7.09 -16.61 -0.37
CA ALA A 56 -8.49 -16.19 -0.24
C ALA A 56 -9.32 -16.45 -1.52
N ASN A 57 -8.66 -16.55 -2.67
CA ASN A 57 -9.31 -16.85 -3.96
C ASN A 57 -9.33 -18.34 -4.31
N ASN A 58 -8.69 -19.21 -3.53
CA ASN A 58 -8.78 -20.64 -3.74
C ASN A 58 -10.24 -21.12 -3.53
N GLU A 59 -10.75 -21.96 -4.45
CA GLU A 59 -12.16 -22.41 -4.39
C GLU A 59 -12.47 -23.21 -3.11
N SER A 60 -11.52 -24.00 -2.60
CA SER A 60 -11.72 -24.77 -1.36
C SER A 60 -11.83 -23.84 -0.15
N VAL A 61 -10.98 -22.81 -0.09
CA VAL A 61 -10.99 -21.77 0.96
C VAL A 61 -12.29 -20.98 0.89
N ARG A 62 -12.70 -20.53 -0.30
CA ARG A 62 -13.97 -19.81 -0.49
C ARG A 62 -15.18 -20.65 -0.07
N ARG A 63 -15.17 -21.96 -0.36
CA ARG A 63 -16.21 -22.89 0.08
C ARG A 63 -16.23 -23.03 1.60
N ALA A 64 -15.07 -23.20 2.23
CA ALA A 64 -14.94 -23.28 3.69
C ALA A 64 -15.41 -21.99 4.38
N LEU A 65 -15.11 -20.83 3.80
CA LEU A 65 -15.58 -19.51 4.25
C LEU A 65 -17.03 -19.19 3.83
N LYS A 66 -17.75 -20.14 3.24
CA LYS A 66 -19.16 -20.01 2.82
C LYS A 66 -19.41 -18.87 1.83
N VAL A 67 -18.43 -18.55 0.99
CA VAL A 67 -18.60 -17.59 -0.11
C VAL A 67 -19.34 -18.27 -1.25
N ALA A 68 -20.61 -17.88 -1.47
CA ALA A 68 -21.44 -18.47 -2.52
C ALA A 68 -20.85 -18.24 -3.92
N LYS A 69 -20.78 -19.32 -4.72
CA LYS A 69 -20.22 -19.30 -6.08
C LYS A 69 -20.99 -18.32 -6.96
N GLY A 70 -20.28 -17.47 -7.71
CA GLY A 70 -20.88 -16.47 -8.61
C GLY A 70 -21.39 -15.18 -7.92
N THR A 71 -21.51 -15.13 -6.59
CA THR A 71 -22.06 -13.96 -5.89
C THR A 71 -21.05 -12.84 -5.63
N ARG A 72 -19.76 -13.20 -5.53
CA ARG A 72 -18.65 -12.28 -5.26
C ARG A 72 -17.54 -12.52 -6.27
N GLY A 73 -16.96 -11.45 -6.79
CA GLY A 73 -15.78 -11.51 -7.65
C GLY A 73 -14.53 -12.04 -6.94
N LYS A 74 -13.37 -11.84 -7.59
CA LYS A 74 -12.08 -12.10 -6.95
C LYS A 74 -11.95 -11.24 -5.70
N TRP A 75 -11.59 -11.87 -4.60
CA TRP A 75 -11.22 -11.17 -3.38
C TRP A 75 -9.96 -10.35 -3.66
N LYS A 76 -10.01 -9.08 -3.24
CA LYS A 76 -8.89 -8.15 -3.21
C LYS A 76 -8.82 -7.58 -1.80
N ARG A 77 -7.61 -7.37 -1.29
CA ARG A 77 -7.40 -6.87 0.08
C ARG A 77 -7.95 -5.47 0.27
N CYS A 78 -7.65 -4.58 -0.68
CA CYS A 78 -8.05 -3.18 -0.67
C CYS A 78 -8.91 -2.91 -1.89
N ASP A 79 -10.08 -2.32 -1.68
CA ASP A 79 -10.90 -1.79 -2.76
C ASP A 79 -10.68 -0.29 -2.93
N TYR A 80 -9.72 0.07 -3.77
CA TYR A 80 -9.40 1.48 -4.06
C TYR A 80 -10.49 2.22 -4.85
N SER A 81 -11.51 1.52 -5.36
CA SER A 81 -12.68 2.17 -5.97
C SER A 81 -13.70 2.64 -4.93
N VAL A 82 -13.62 2.11 -3.70
CA VAL A 82 -14.41 2.64 -2.59
C VAL A 82 -13.85 4.01 -2.26
N ARG A 83 -14.67 5.04 -2.51
CA ARG A 83 -14.34 6.41 -2.11
C ARG A 83 -14.47 6.49 -0.60
N CYS A 84 -13.39 6.23 0.11
CA CYS A 84 -13.28 6.65 1.50
C CYS A 84 -13.19 8.19 1.49
N THR A 85 -14.12 8.87 2.16
CA THR A 85 -13.95 10.28 2.49
C THR A 85 -12.67 10.40 3.30
N GLN A 86 -11.69 11.15 2.79
CA GLN A 86 -10.45 11.45 3.52
C GLN A 86 -10.70 12.62 4.47
N ASP A 87 -11.70 12.48 5.34
CA ASP A 87 -12.06 13.46 6.38
C ASP A 87 -11.07 13.46 7.55
N ILE A 88 -10.37 12.34 7.76
CA ILE A 88 -9.29 12.21 8.75
C ILE A 88 -7.93 12.41 8.06
N LYS A 89 -7.29 13.57 8.32
CA LYS A 89 -5.95 13.88 7.82
C LYS A 89 -4.82 13.14 8.54
N SER A 90 -5.04 12.74 9.79
CA SER A 90 -4.04 12.02 10.59
C SER A 90 -4.74 11.21 11.68
N SER A 91 -4.26 9.99 11.91
CA SER A 91 -4.70 9.14 13.01
C SER A 91 -3.93 9.41 14.32
N ILE A 92 -2.81 10.15 14.26
CA ILE A 92 -1.95 10.43 15.43
C ILE A 92 -2.75 10.98 16.61
N PRO A 93 -3.65 11.98 16.46
CA PRO A 93 -4.39 12.54 17.60
C PRO A 93 -5.27 11.54 18.36
N TYR A 94 -5.61 10.40 17.76
CA TYR A 94 -6.49 9.39 18.36
C TYR A 94 -5.72 8.24 19.02
N HIS A 95 -4.39 8.18 18.86
CA HIS A 95 -3.55 7.07 19.32
C HIS A 95 -2.40 7.52 20.23
N MET A 96 -2.34 8.80 20.62
CA MET A 96 -1.36 9.32 21.59
C MET A 96 -1.89 9.30 23.01
#